data_AF-A0AB34PN46-F1
#
_entry.id   AF-A0AB34PN46-F1
#
_cell.length_a   1.000
_cell.length_b   1.000
_cell.length_c   1.000
_cell.angle_alpha   90.00
_cell.angle_beta   90.00
_cell.angle_gamma   90.00
#
_symmetry.space_group_name_H-M   'P 1'
#
loop_
_entity.id
_entity.type
_entity.pdbx_description
1 polymer ?
#
loop_
_entity_poly.entity_id
_entity_poly.type
_entity_poly.pdbx_seq_one_letter_code
_entity_poly.pdbx_strand_id
1 'polypeptide(L)'
;MMLYKTSGYITNNQAVTFVQDMKLGHYMKIDPRTLFWAQFAATIWGSLVQIAVLEWAYGAIDNLCAADQKNHYTCPNGKVFFNASIIWGVIGPQRQFSHGQIYYGLLFFFIIGAVTPVINWLILKKWPNSPVKYLHWPVFFSGTGYIPPATPYNYTSYCAVGLFFGWWIKKKWFHWWSKYNYSLSAGLDIGLAWCSLIIFLCLSLTNTDFPSWWGNDVINTTLDTQVVTNIRHILKEGEAFGPSSW
;
A
#
# COMPACT_ATOMS: atom_id res chain seq x y z
N MET A 1 0.95 -17.67 14.75
CA MET A 1 1.18 -16.21 14.57
C MET A 1 0.42 -15.67 13.37
N MET A 2 0.62 -16.23 12.16
CA MET A 2 -0.18 -15.88 10.97
C MET A 2 -1.70 -15.97 11.19
N LEU A 3 -2.17 -17.00 11.92
CA LEU A 3 -3.57 -17.18 12.28
C LEU A 3 -4.18 -15.99 13.05
N TYR A 4 -3.45 -15.38 13.98
CA TYR A 4 -3.95 -14.23 14.74
C TYR A 4 -4.14 -13.01 13.83
N LYS A 5 -3.18 -12.76 12.93
CA LYS A 5 -3.27 -11.66 11.98
C LYS A 5 -4.39 -11.87 10.95
N THR A 6 -4.56 -13.09 10.45
CA THR A 6 -5.62 -13.41 9.49
C THR A 6 -7.00 -13.40 10.13
N SER A 7 -7.19 -14.08 11.27
CA SER A 7 -8.51 -14.22 11.90
C SER A 7 -8.91 -13.02 12.75
N GLY A 8 -7.94 -12.28 13.30
CA GLY A 8 -8.20 -11.07 14.08
C GLY A 8 -8.22 -9.82 13.22
N TYR A 9 -7.05 -9.43 12.71
CA TYR A 9 -6.90 -8.15 12.01
C TYR A 9 -7.60 -8.12 10.65
N ILE A 10 -7.35 -9.11 9.79
CA ILE A 10 -7.91 -9.11 8.42
C ILE A 10 -9.43 -9.26 8.46
N THR A 11 -9.98 -10.16 9.27
CA THR A 11 -11.43 -10.31 9.42
C THR A 11 -12.09 -9.02 9.90
N ASN A 12 -11.50 -8.32 10.89
CA ASN A 12 -12.04 -7.05 11.35
C ASN A 12 -11.97 -5.96 10.26
N ASN A 13 -10.85 -5.88 9.52
CA ASN A 13 -10.72 -4.93 8.42
C ASN A 13 -11.77 -5.18 7.33
N GLN A 14 -11.99 -6.45 6.96
CA GLN A 14 -13.03 -6.84 6.00
C GLN A 14 -14.44 -6.51 6.50
N ALA A 15 -14.72 -6.71 7.79
CA ALA A 15 -16.00 -6.34 8.39
C ALA A 15 -16.25 -4.82 8.32
N VAL A 16 -15.22 -4.00 8.56
CA VAL A 16 -15.33 -2.53 8.43
C VAL A 16 -15.61 -2.13 6.99
N THR A 17 -14.89 -2.71 6.01
CA THR A 17 -15.13 -2.43 4.58
C THR A 17 -16.53 -2.85 4.15
N PHE A 18 -16.99 -4.04 4.57
CA PHE A 18 -18.35 -4.51 4.32
C PHE A 18 -19.41 -3.53 4.84
N VAL A 19 -19.25 -3.03 6.07
CA VAL A 19 -20.17 -2.04 6.66
C VAL A 19 -20.11 -0.71 5.91
N GLN A 20 -18.93 -0.28 5.45
CA GLN A 20 -18.78 0.92 4.63
C GLN A 20 -19.58 0.81 3.32
N ASP A 21 -19.50 -0.33 2.64
CA ASP A 21 -20.24 -0.55 1.40
C ASP A 21 -21.76 -0.64 1.63
N MET A 22 -22.20 -1.29 2.72
CA MET A 22 -23.61 -1.29 3.12
C MET A 22 -24.14 0.12 3.35
N LYS A 23 -23.34 0.97 3.99
CA LYS A 23 -23.69 2.37 4.23
C LYS A 23 -23.77 3.16 2.93
N LEU A 24 -22.84 2.95 2.00
CA LEU A 24 -22.89 3.56 0.68
C LEU A 24 -24.14 3.13 -0.09
N GLY A 25 -24.45 1.83 -0.10
CA GLY A 25 -25.65 1.31 -0.76
C GLY A 25 -26.95 1.87 -0.17
N HIS A 26 -26.98 2.09 1.14
CA HIS A 26 -28.10 2.77 1.81
C HIS A 26 -28.26 4.22 1.29
N TYR A 27 -27.17 4.97 1.10
CA TYR A 27 -27.23 6.31 0.50
C TYR A 27 -27.70 6.29 -0.95
N MET A 28 -27.42 5.22 -1.68
CA MET A 28 -27.86 5.01 -3.06
C MET A 28 -29.29 4.44 -3.16
N LYS A 29 -29.97 4.21 -2.03
CA LYS A 29 -31.32 3.62 -1.95
C LYS A 29 -31.42 2.22 -2.56
N ILE A 30 -30.35 1.43 -2.45
CA ILE A 30 -30.33 0.02 -2.86
C ILE A 30 -30.85 -0.83 -1.71
N ASP A 31 -31.66 -1.84 -2.01
CA ASP A 31 -32.17 -2.76 -0.99
C ASP A 31 -31.02 -3.51 -0.29
N PRO A 32 -30.99 -3.52 1.06
CA PRO A 32 -29.86 -4.07 1.82
C PRO A 32 -29.70 -5.59 1.64
N ARG A 33 -30.79 -6.31 1.37
CA ARG A 33 -30.75 -7.76 1.13
C ARG A 33 -30.07 -8.09 -0.19
N THR A 34 -30.38 -7.33 -1.24
CA THR A 34 -29.77 -7.51 -2.57
C THR A 34 -28.28 -7.19 -2.51
N LEU A 35 -27.91 -6.11 -1.83
CA LEU A 35 -26.52 -5.73 -1.64
C LEU A 35 -25.73 -6.77 -0.83
N PHE A 36 -26.34 -7.33 0.22
CA PHE A 36 -25.76 -8.42 1.02
C PHE A 36 -25.42 -9.62 0.15
N TRP A 37 -26.39 -10.12 -0.62
CA TRP A 37 -26.17 -11.28 -1.48
C TRP A 37 -25.16 -11.02 -2.59
N ALA A 38 -25.16 -9.82 -3.18
CA ALA A 38 -24.18 -9.44 -4.20
C ALA A 38 -22.76 -9.47 -3.64
N GLN A 39 -22.52 -8.85 -2.47
CA GLN A 39 -21.19 -8.85 -1.84
C GLN A 39 -20.79 -10.25 -1.37
N PHE A 40 -21.72 -11.02 -0.81
CA PHE A 40 -21.46 -12.39 -0.35
C PHE A 40 -21.05 -13.31 -1.50
N ALA A 41 -21.81 -13.31 -2.60
CA ALA A 41 -21.50 -14.10 -3.79
C ALA A 41 -20.17 -13.68 -4.42
N ALA A 42 -19.91 -12.38 -4.54
CA ALA A 42 -18.64 -11.85 -5.05
C ALA A 42 -17.45 -12.26 -4.18
N THR A 43 -17.61 -12.25 -2.86
CA THR A 43 -16.55 -12.63 -1.90
C THR A 43 -16.24 -14.12 -2.00
N ILE A 44 -17.26 -14.99 -2.07
CA ILE A 44 -17.06 -16.43 -2.26
C ILE A 44 -16.32 -16.68 -3.57
N TRP A 45 -16.82 -16.12 -4.67
CA TRP A 45 -16.20 -16.27 -5.98
C TRP A 45 -14.75 -15.79 -5.99
N GLY A 46 -14.50 -14.57 -5.47
CA GLY A 46 -13.16 -14.01 -5.37
C GLY A 46 -12.22 -14.87 -4.54
N SER A 47 -12.69 -15.43 -3.41
CA SER A 47 -11.86 -16.31 -2.57
C SER A 47 -11.46 -17.60 -3.28
N LEU A 48 -12.38 -18.23 -4.03
CA LEU A 48 -12.11 -19.45 -4.79
C LEU A 48 -11.12 -19.18 -5.94
N VAL A 49 -11.36 -18.12 -6.72
CA VAL A 49 -10.48 -17.75 -7.83
C VAL A 49 -9.09 -17.38 -7.32
N GLN A 50 -8.99 -16.64 -6.23
CA GLN A 50 -7.71 -16.24 -5.64
C GLN A 50 -6.89 -17.46 -5.19
N ILE A 51 -7.52 -18.47 -4.57
CA ILE A 51 -6.85 -19.71 -4.17
C ILE A 51 -6.44 -20.51 -5.40
N ALA A 52 -7.34 -20.68 -6.38
CA ALA A 52 -7.05 -21.44 -7.60
C ALA A 52 -5.87 -20.85 -8.38
N VAL A 53 -5.82 -19.52 -8.52
CA VAL A 53 -4.70 -18.83 -9.18
C VAL A 53 -3.41 -18.95 -8.38
N LEU A 54 -3.48 -18.90 -7.04
CA LEU A 54 -2.31 -19.07 -6.19
C LEU A 54 -1.71 -20.46 -6.32
N GLU A 55 -2.53 -21.51 -6.24
CA GLU A 55 -2.10 -22.90 -6.41
C GLU A 55 -1.53 -23.14 -7.81
N TRP A 56 -2.19 -22.61 -8.84
CA TRP A 56 -1.66 -22.65 -10.21
C TRP A 56 -0.30 -21.95 -10.31
N ALA A 57 -0.14 -20.78 -9.71
CA ALA A 57 1.11 -20.03 -9.77
C ALA A 57 2.27 -20.80 -9.12
N TYR A 58 2.04 -21.46 -7.98
CA TYR A 58 3.07 -22.30 -7.35
C TYR A 58 3.37 -23.58 -8.12
N GLY A 59 2.39 -24.16 -8.82
CA GLY A 59 2.59 -25.39 -9.60
C GLY A 59 3.16 -25.17 -11.00
N ALA A 60 2.91 -24.02 -11.62
CA ALA A 60 3.30 -23.71 -12.99
C ALA A 60 4.57 -22.85 -13.11
N ILE A 61 4.97 -22.15 -12.04
CA ILE A 61 6.12 -21.23 -12.05
C ILE A 61 7.16 -21.72 -11.05
N ASP A 62 8.27 -22.27 -11.56
CA ASP A 62 9.41 -22.70 -10.75
C ASP A 62 10.06 -21.52 -10.02
N ASN A 63 10.36 -21.62 -8.72
CA ASN A 63 10.98 -20.55 -7.91
C ASN A 63 10.18 -19.23 -7.89
N LEU A 64 8.86 -19.32 -7.73
CA LEU A 64 8.00 -18.16 -7.55
C LEU A 64 8.51 -17.25 -6.40
N CYS A 65 8.49 -15.92 -6.62
CA CYS A 65 8.97 -14.89 -5.68
C CYS A 65 10.50 -14.78 -5.48
N ALA A 66 11.31 -15.62 -6.13
CA ALA A 66 12.77 -15.54 -6.08
C ALA A 66 13.30 -14.26 -6.77
N ALA A 67 14.45 -13.78 -6.34
CA ALA A 67 15.02 -12.54 -6.88
C ALA A 67 15.54 -12.70 -8.32
N ASP A 68 15.93 -13.91 -8.69
CA ASP A 68 16.47 -14.35 -9.97
C ASP A 68 15.41 -15.00 -10.88
N GLN A 69 14.12 -14.84 -10.55
CA GLN A 69 13.05 -15.39 -11.35
C GLN A 69 13.10 -14.82 -12.77
N LYS A 70 13.16 -15.71 -13.78
CA LYS A 70 13.28 -15.36 -15.21
C LYS A 70 12.19 -14.41 -15.69
N ASN A 71 10.97 -14.65 -15.21
CA ASN A 71 9.80 -13.85 -15.56
C ASN A 71 9.54 -12.69 -14.57
N HIS A 72 10.49 -12.39 -13.68
CA HIS A 72 10.43 -11.31 -12.69
C HIS A 72 9.18 -11.31 -11.78
N TYR A 73 8.61 -12.49 -11.48
CA TYR A 73 7.52 -12.58 -10.51
C TYR A 73 8.01 -12.24 -9.12
N THR A 74 7.54 -11.12 -8.58
CA THR A 74 7.84 -10.67 -7.21
C THR A 74 6.61 -10.77 -6.32
N CYS A 75 6.82 -11.06 -5.03
CA CYS A 75 5.75 -11.21 -4.04
C CYS A 75 5.87 -10.17 -2.92
N PRO A 76 5.73 -8.86 -3.24
CA PRO A 76 5.96 -7.80 -2.28
C PRO A 76 4.97 -7.86 -1.11
N ASN A 77 3.68 -8.05 -1.39
CA ASN A 77 2.65 -8.18 -0.34
C ASN A 77 2.89 -9.40 0.56
N GLY A 78 3.28 -10.54 -0.02
CA GLY A 78 3.61 -11.75 0.74
C GLY A 78 4.80 -11.52 1.68
N LYS A 79 5.87 -10.89 1.19
CA LYS A 79 7.06 -10.54 1.99
C LYS A 79 6.72 -9.58 3.13
N VAL A 80 5.95 -8.52 2.86
CA VAL A 80 5.51 -7.57 3.90
C VAL A 80 4.63 -8.27 4.94
N PHE A 81 3.70 -9.12 4.50
CA PHE A 81 2.81 -9.82 5.41
C PHE A 81 3.57 -10.78 6.33
N PHE A 82 4.56 -11.50 5.78
CA PHE A 82 5.45 -12.39 6.52
C PHE A 82 6.35 -11.62 7.51
N ASN A 83 7.05 -10.58 7.05
CA ASN A 83 7.93 -9.75 7.89
C ASN A 83 7.17 -9.11 9.05
N ALA A 84 5.98 -8.56 8.80
CA ALA A 84 5.14 -8.01 9.85
C ALA A 84 4.72 -9.06 10.90
N SER A 85 4.56 -10.33 10.50
CA SER A 85 4.22 -11.41 11.43
C SER A 85 5.41 -11.79 12.33
N ILE A 86 6.64 -11.68 11.84
CA ILE A 86 7.85 -11.87 12.65
C ILE A 86 7.98 -10.73 13.66
N ILE A 87 7.89 -9.48 13.19
CA ILE A 87 8.01 -8.26 13.99
C ILE A 87 6.99 -8.26 15.14
N TRP A 88 5.69 -8.30 14.79
CA TRP A 88 4.63 -8.15 15.76
C TRP A 88 4.36 -9.41 16.58
N GLY A 89 4.88 -10.56 16.17
CA GLY A 89 4.69 -11.76 16.95
C GLY A 89 5.68 -12.84 17.33
N VAL A 90 6.84 -12.88 16.68
CA VAL A 90 7.97 -13.68 17.17
C VAL A 90 8.83 -12.81 18.09
N ILE A 91 9.12 -11.57 17.67
CA ILE A 91 9.89 -10.62 18.50
C ILE A 91 8.99 -10.02 19.58
N GLY A 92 7.80 -9.57 19.16
CA GLY A 92 6.80 -8.97 20.03
C GLY A 92 7.13 -7.53 20.43
N PRO A 93 6.12 -6.73 20.80
CA PRO A 93 6.28 -5.31 21.03
C PRO A 93 7.19 -4.98 22.22
N GLN A 94 7.27 -5.86 23.22
CA GLN A 94 8.10 -5.64 24.41
C GLN A 94 9.60 -5.53 24.06
N ARG A 95 10.11 -6.32 23.11
CA ARG A 95 11.52 -6.28 22.71
C ARG A 95 11.86 -5.20 21.70
N GLN A 96 10.86 -4.50 21.17
CA GLN A 96 11.08 -3.44 20.17
C GLN A 96 10.78 -2.06 20.73
N PHE A 97 9.67 -1.93 21.47
CA PHE A 97 9.12 -0.65 21.90
C PHE A 97 9.15 -0.46 23.42
N SER A 98 9.72 -1.37 24.22
CA SER A 98 9.89 -1.12 25.65
C SER A 98 10.98 -0.09 25.91
N HIS A 99 10.96 0.53 27.10
CA HIS A 99 11.98 1.48 27.53
C HIS A 99 13.40 0.86 27.40
N GLY A 100 14.34 1.63 26.84
CA GLY A 100 15.71 1.18 26.54
C GLY A 100 15.91 0.54 25.16
N GLN A 101 14.83 0.11 24.49
CA GLN A 101 14.92 -0.55 23.18
C GLN A 101 15.02 0.44 22.02
N ILE A 102 15.60 -0.01 20.90
CA ILE A 102 15.92 0.82 19.71
C ILE A 102 14.71 1.62 19.20
N TYR A 103 13.51 1.03 19.21
CA TYR A 103 12.31 1.65 18.67
C TYR A 103 11.41 2.31 19.72
N TYR A 104 11.86 2.43 20.98
CA TYR A 104 11.11 3.12 22.03
C TYR A 104 10.72 4.56 21.62
N GLY A 105 11.62 5.26 20.94
CA GLY A 105 11.39 6.60 20.40
C GLY A 105 10.14 6.72 19.53
N LEU A 106 9.76 5.65 18.83
CA LEU A 106 8.60 5.66 17.94
C LEU A 106 7.27 5.78 18.70
N LEU A 107 7.20 5.33 19.95
CA LEU A 107 5.97 5.45 20.75
C LEU A 107 5.61 6.90 21.04
N PHE A 108 6.57 7.81 21.09
CA PHE A 108 6.29 9.24 21.30
C PHE A 108 5.53 9.87 20.13
N PHE A 109 5.52 9.25 18.94
CA PHE A 109 4.66 9.71 17.85
C PHE A 109 3.17 9.58 18.16
N PHE A 110 2.74 8.74 19.11
CA PHE A 110 1.35 8.74 19.56
C PHE A 110 0.98 10.06 20.26
N ILE A 111 1.91 10.60 21.06
CA ILE A 111 1.72 11.90 21.72
C ILE A 111 1.69 13.02 20.68
N ILE A 112 2.63 12.98 19.72
CA ILE A 112 2.64 13.95 18.61
C ILE A 112 1.32 13.88 17.81
N GLY A 113 0.83 12.68 17.52
CA GLY A 113 -0.43 12.47 16.83
C GLY A 113 -1.65 12.98 17.61
N ALA A 114 -1.63 12.91 18.95
CA ALA A 114 -2.69 13.43 19.80
C ALA A 114 -2.62 14.96 19.97
N VAL A 115 -1.42 15.54 20.00
CA VAL A 115 -1.19 16.96 20.23
C VAL A 115 -1.39 17.80 18.97
N THR A 116 -0.99 17.29 17.80
CA THR A 116 -1.05 18.04 16.53
C THR A 116 -2.46 18.53 16.13
N PRO A 117 -3.57 17.77 16.31
CA PRO A 117 -4.92 18.27 16.07
C PRO A 117 -5.33 19.36 17.05
N VAL A 118 -4.92 19.26 18.32
CA VAL A 118 -5.21 20.28 19.35
C VAL A 118 -4.48 21.59 19.04
N ILE A 119 -3.21 21.51 18.62
CA ILE A 119 -2.45 22.67 18.17
C ILE A 119 -3.14 23.31 16.96
N ASN A 120 -3.56 22.51 15.97
CA ASN A 120 -4.28 23.03 14.80
C ASN A 120 -5.57 23.75 15.20
N TRP A 121 -6.36 23.16 16.10
CA TRP A 121 -7.57 23.79 16.63
C TRP A 121 -7.31 25.13 17.32
N LEU A 122 -6.27 25.23 18.14
CA LEU A 122 -5.87 26.50 18.79
C LEU A 122 -5.46 27.57 17.77
N ILE A 123 -4.72 27.19 16.74
CA ILE A 123 -4.30 28.08 15.65
C ILE A 123 -5.53 28.60 14.90
N LEU A 124 -6.48 27.73 14.56
CA LEU A 124 -7.71 28.11 13.86
C LEU A 124 -8.63 28.98 14.73
N LYS A 125 -8.61 28.79 16.05
CA LYS A 125 -9.36 29.65 16.99
C LYS A 125 -8.83 31.08 17.03
N LYS A 126 -7.51 31.27 16.91
CA LYS A 126 -6.87 32.60 16.90
C LYS A 126 -6.82 33.24 15.51
N TRP A 127 -6.60 32.42 14.47
CA TRP A 127 -6.47 32.85 13.07
C TRP A 127 -7.33 31.97 12.14
N PRO A 128 -8.63 32.28 12.02
CA PRO A 128 -9.57 31.44 11.26
C PRO A 128 -9.28 31.41 9.74
N ASN A 129 -8.57 32.42 9.22
CA ASN A 129 -8.21 32.50 7.79
C ASN A 129 -6.84 31.92 7.45
N SER A 130 -6.15 31.29 8.40
CA SER A 130 -4.84 30.68 8.15
C SER A 130 -4.93 29.49 7.18
N PRO A 131 -3.88 29.18 6.40
CA PRO A 131 -3.85 28.04 5.49
C PRO A 131 -3.90 26.68 6.22
N VAL A 132 -3.70 26.66 7.54
CA VAL A 132 -3.74 25.45 8.38
C VAL A 132 -5.13 24.80 8.37
N LYS A 133 -6.17 25.53 7.94
CA LYS A 133 -7.52 24.97 7.74
C LYS A 133 -7.60 23.85 6.69
N TYR A 134 -6.62 23.78 5.79
CA TYR A 134 -6.54 22.74 4.77
C TYR A 134 -5.76 21.50 5.23
N LEU A 135 -5.15 21.55 6.42
CA LEU A 135 -4.32 20.46 6.93
C LEU A 135 -5.15 19.51 7.80
N HIS A 136 -5.27 18.26 7.35
CA HIS A 136 -5.88 17.17 8.11
C HIS A 136 -4.81 16.21 8.64
N TRP A 137 -4.43 16.39 9.90
CA TRP A 137 -3.40 15.58 10.56
C TRP A 137 -3.67 14.06 10.54
N PRO A 138 -4.90 13.57 10.80
CA PRO A 138 -5.16 12.13 10.73
C PRO A 138 -4.88 11.55 9.33
N VAL A 139 -5.29 12.28 8.28
CA VAL A 139 -5.06 11.87 6.88
C VAL A 139 -3.57 11.90 6.53
N PHE A 140 -2.84 12.90 7.05
CA PHE A 140 -1.39 13.02 6.83
C PHE A 140 -0.64 11.82 7.43
N PHE A 141 -0.92 11.47 8.70
CA PHE A 141 -0.25 10.33 9.34
C PHE A 141 -0.71 8.98 8.79
N SER A 142 -2.00 8.82 8.48
CA SER A 142 -2.51 7.57 7.88
C SER A 142 -2.01 7.36 6.46
N GLY A 143 -1.64 8.43 5.75
CA GLY A 143 -1.17 8.37 4.37
C GLY A 143 0.00 7.42 4.18
N THR A 144 0.90 7.31 5.15
CA THR A 144 2.10 6.45 5.08
C THR A 144 1.86 4.96 5.34
N GLY A 145 0.61 4.56 5.64
CA GLY A 145 0.29 3.20 6.09
C GLY A 145 0.53 2.08 5.07
N TYR A 146 0.72 2.41 3.79
CA TYR A 146 0.98 1.43 2.72
C TYR A 146 2.47 1.32 2.36
N ILE A 147 3.35 2.00 3.10
CA ILE A 147 4.81 1.83 3.02
C ILE A 147 5.22 0.79 4.06
N PRO A 148 5.72 -0.41 3.67
CA PRO A 148 5.78 -1.02 2.33
C PRO A 148 4.47 -1.80 1.99
N PRO A 149 4.18 -2.13 0.71
CA PRO A 149 5.11 -2.21 -0.42
C PRO A 149 5.20 -0.95 -1.30
N ALA A 150 4.40 0.09 -1.06
CA ALA A 150 4.52 1.29 -1.87
C ALA A 150 5.85 2.00 -1.59
N THR A 151 6.48 2.48 -2.65
CA THR A 151 7.73 3.24 -2.61
C THR A 151 7.44 4.74 -2.56
N PRO A 152 8.42 5.58 -2.19
CA PRO A 152 8.30 7.03 -2.30
C PRO A 152 7.91 7.50 -3.70
N TYR A 153 8.31 6.76 -4.74
CA TYR A 153 7.90 7.02 -6.11
C TYR A 153 6.38 6.90 -6.29
N ASN A 154 5.76 5.82 -5.79
CA ASN A 154 4.31 5.61 -5.85
C ASN A 154 3.55 6.73 -5.11
N TYR A 155 4.08 7.18 -3.97
CA TYR A 155 3.47 8.29 -3.23
C TYR A 155 3.64 9.63 -3.93
N THR A 156 4.78 9.86 -4.57
CA THR A 156 5.06 11.11 -5.29
C THR A 156 4.15 11.22 -6.52
N SER A 157 3.99 10.14 -7.29
CA SER A 157 3.06 10.10 -8.42
C SER A 157 1.60 10.25 -7.96
N TYR A 158 1.20 9.57 -6.89
CA TYR A 158 -0.12 9.74 -6.27
C TYR A 158 -0.38 11.20 -5.87
N CYS A 159 0.57 11.84 -5.17
CA CYS A 159 0.43 13.24 -4.78
C CYS A 159 0.41 14.19 -5.99
N ALA A 160 1.23 13.95 -7.01
CA ALA A 160 1.27 14.77 -8.21
C ALA A 160 -0.07 14.72 -8.97
N VAL A 161 -0.59 13.51 -9.23
CA VAL A 161 -1.89 13.31 -9.89
C VAL A 161 -3.02 13.87 -9.02
N GLY A 162 -2.97 13.62 -7.70
CA GLY A 162 -3.94 14.13 -6.75
C GLY A 162 -4.00 15.66 -6.70
N LEU A 163 -2.86 16.35 -6.72
CA LEU A 163 -2.81 17.82 -6.78
C LEU A 163 -3.27 18.34 -8.14
N PHE A 164 -2.89 17.68 -9.23
CA PHE A 164 -3.28 18.07 -10.58
C PHE A 164 -4.80 18.01 -10.77
N PHE A 165 -5.43 16.86 -10.47
CA PHE A 165 -6.88 16.71 -10.60
C PHE A 165 -7.66 17.39 -9.47
N GLY A 166 -7.18 17.26 -8.22
CA GLY A 166 -7.88 17.71 -7.02
C GLY A 166 -7.77 19.20 -6.72
N TRP A 167 -6.69 19.86 -7.15
CA TRP A 167 -6.49 21.30 -6.97
C TRP A 167 -6.56 22.08 -8.28
N TRP A 168 -5.78 21.71 -9.30
CA TRP A 168 -5.69 22.51 -10.53
C TRP A 168 -6.92 22.37 -11.44
N ILE A 169 -7.29 21.13 -11.81
CA ILE A 169 -8.47 20.89 -12.67
C ILE A 169 -9.75 21.28 -11.94
N LYS A 170 -9.91 20.89 -10.67
CA LYS A 170 -11.08 21.25 -9.87
C LYS A 170 -11.30 22.76 -9.79
N LYS A 171 -10.23 23.56 -9.71
CA LYS A 171 -10.32 25.03 -9.64
C LYS A 171 -10.63 25.68 -10.99
N LYS A 172 -10.08 25.16 -12.10
CA LYS A 172 -10.30 25.73 -13.45
C LYS A 172 -11.57 25.24 -14.14
N TRP A 173 -11.90 23.95 -14.01
CA TRP A 173 -13.00 23.30 -14.74
C TRP A 173 -13.87 22.45 -13.80
N PHE A 174 -14.49 23.11 -12.82
CA PHE A 174 -15.29 22.45 -11.80
C PHE A 174 -16.45 21.59 -12.38
N HIS A 175 -17.15 22.10 -13.40
CA HIS A 175 -18.28 21.39 -14.01
C HIS A 175 -17.85 20.08 -14.68
N TRP A 176 -16.72 20.08 -15.37
CA TRP A 176 -16.15 18.86 -15.97
C TRP A 176 -15.70 17.89 -14.88
N TRP A 177 -14.98 18.39 -13.87
CA TRP A 177 -14.47 17.60 -12.77
C TRP A 177 -15.59 16.89 -12.00
N SER A 178 -16.66 17.61 -11.63
CA SER A 178 -17.78 17.02 -10.88
C SER A 178 -18.54 15.96 -11.65
N LYS A 179 -18.57 16.02 -12.98
CA LYS A 179 -19.33 15.09 -13.82
C LYS A 179 -18.52 13.87 -14.25
N TYR A 180 -17.24 14.06 -14.60
CA TYR A 180 -16.46 13.03 -15.28
C TYR A 180 -15.26 12.49 -14.48
N ASN A 181 -14.81 13.16 -13.41
CA ASN A 181 -13.59 12.76 -12.71
C ASN A 181 -13.68 11.32 -12.15
N TYR A 182 -14.82 10.94 -11.58
CA TYR A 182 -15.02 9.56 -11.10
C TYR A 182 -15.02 8.53 -12.23
N SER A 183 -15.67 8.84 -13.35
CA SER A 183 -15.67 7.96 -14.52
C SER A 183 -14.28 7.81 -15.15
N LEU A 184 -13.50 8.90 -15.18
CA LEU A 184 -12.11 8.87 -15.63
C LEU A 184 -11.23 8.02 -14.70
N SER A 185 -11.40 8.16 -13.38
CA SER A 185 -10.68 7.33 -12.40
C SER A 185 -10.97 5.85 -12.63
N ALA A 186 -12.24 5.47 -12.75
CA ALA A 186 -12.63 4.09 -13.03
C ALA A 186 -12.06 3.59 -14.38
N GLY A 187 -12.05 4.46 -15.40
CA GLY A 187 -11.46 4.14 -16.70
C GLY A 187 -9.94 3.93 -16.65
N LEU A 188 -9.22 4.72 -15.84
CA LEU A 188 -7.78 4.56 -15.64
C LEU A 188 -7.46 3.25 -14.89
N ASP A 189 -8.25 2.89 -13.88
CA ASP A 189 -8.07 1.64 -13.13
C ASP A 189 -8.29 0.40 -14.03
N ILE A 190 -9.38 0.42 -14.82
CA ILE A 190 -9.67 -0.65 -15.78
C ILE A 190 -8.60 -0.69 -16.89
N GLY A 191 -8.16 0.48 -17.37
CA GLY A 191 -7.11 0.59 -18.37
C GLY A 191 -5.78 0.00 -17.89
N LEU A 192 -5.36 0.29 -16.66
CA LEU A 192 -4.17 -0.29 -16.03
C LEU A 192 -4.26 -1.82 -15.98
N ALA A 193 -5.41 -2.36 -15.58
CA ALA A 193 -5.62 -3.81 -15.51
C ALA A 193 -5.49 -4.47 -16.89
N TRP A 194 -6.12 -3.90 -17.92
CA TRP A 194 -6.02 -4.40 -19.29
C TRP A 194 -4.61 -4.29 -19.87
N CYS A 195 -3.94 -3.14 -19.70
CA CYS A 195 -2.57 -2.97 -20.15
C CYS A 195 -1.64 -3.98 -19.48
N SER A 196 -1.80 -4.21 -18.17
CA SER A 196 -1.00 -5.20 -17.43
C SER A 196 -1.23 -6.62 -17.95
N LEU A 197 -2.48 -7.00 -18.23
CA LEU A 197 -2.82 -8.31 -18.80
C LEU A 197 -2.23 -8.50 -20.20
N ILE A 198 -2.28 -7.46 -21.05
CA ILE A 198 -1.71 -7.52 -22.40
C ILE A 198 -0.19 -7.64 -22.34
N ILE A 199 0.48 -6.83 -21.52
CA ILE A 199 1.93 -6.92 -21.31
C ILE A 199 2.31 -8.31 -20.82
N PHE A 200 1.55 -8.85 -19.87
CA PHE A 200 1.77 -10.18 -19.34
C PHE A 200 1.69 -11.27 -20.43
N LEU A 201 0.61 -11.27 -21.22
CA LEU A 201 0.39 -12.28 -22.25
C LEU A 201 1.34 -12.14 -23.44
N CYS A 202 1.70 -10.91 -23.82
CA CYS A 202 2.48 -10.63 -25.03
C CYS A 202 3.99 -10.55 -24.82
N LEU A 203 4.47 -10.23 -23.61
CA LEU A 203 5.89 -10.04 -23.31
C LEU A 203 6.38 -11.02 -22.24
N SER A 204 5.68 -11.12 -21.10
CA SER A 204 6.15 -11.97 -19.99
C SER A 204 6.00 -13.47 -20.26
N LEU A 205 4.89 -13.90 -20.89
CA LEU A 205 4.67 -15.32 -21.18
C LEU A 205 5.50 -15.83 -22.38
N THR A 206 5.75 -14.95 -23.34
CA THR A 206 6.49 -15.24 -24.58
C THR A 206 8.02 -15.13 -24.43
N ASN A 207 8.52 -14.70 -23.26
CA ASN A 207 9.94 -14.39 -23.03
C ASN A 207 10.50 -13.40 -24.07
N THR A 208 9.68 -12.46 -24.54
CA THR A 208 10.15 -11.43 -25.48
C THR A 208 10.80 -10.30 -24.69
N ASP A 209 12.01 -9.91 -25.10
CA ASP A 209 12.70 -8.78 -24.50
C ASP A 209 11.88 -7.49 -24.64
N PHE A 210 11.67 -6.81 -23.51
CA PHE A 210 10.97 -5.52 -23.51
C PHE A 210 11.84 -4.48 -24.27
N PRO A 211 11.24 -3.57 -25.08
CA PRO A 211 12.01 -2.57 -25.80
C PRO A 211 12.93 -1.76 -24.87
N SER A 212 14.22 -1.70 -25.20
CA SER A 212 15.21 -0.88 -24.51
C SER A 212 14.98 0.59 -24.86
N TRP A 213 14.59 1.38 -23.87
CA TRP A 213 14.49 2.83 -23.99
C TRP A 213 14.86 3.47 -22.65
N TRP A 214 15.20 4.75 -22.70
CA TRP A 214 15.75 5.50 -21.57
C TRP A 214 15.01 5.27 -20.24
N GLY A 215 13.67 5.24 -20.23
CA GLY A 215 12.90 5.08 -18.99
C GLY A 215 12.94 3.68 -18.36
N ASN A 216 13.31 2.66 -19.12
CA ASN A 216 13.55 1.31 -18.59
C ASN A 216 15.01 1.08 -18.22
N ASP A 217 15.93 1.59 -19.05
CA ASP A 217 17.35 1.31 -18.88
C ASP A 217 17.98 2.14 -17.74
N VAL A 218 17.49 3.36 -17.50
CA VAL A 218 18.00 4.24 -16.43
C VAL A 218 17.78 3.65 -15.04
N ILE A 219 16.71 2.89 -14.82
CA ILE A 219 16.45 2.27 -13.52
C ILE A 219 17.59 1.30 -13.18
N ASN A 220 18.10 0.57 -14.18
CA ASN A 220 19.19 -0.39 -14.01
C ASN A 220 20.57 0.26 -13.83
N THR A 221 20.75 1.52 -14.23
CA THR A 221 22.01 2.26 -14.02
C THR A 221 22.08 2.94 -12.65
N THR A 222 20.96 2.99 -11.91
CA THR A 222 20.92 3.60 -10.58
C THR A 222 21.55 2.69 -9.53
N LEU A 223 22.26 3.28 -8.56
CA LEU A 223 22.91 2.57 -7.45
C LEU A 223 21.92 1.71 -6.63
N ASP A 224 20.64 2.08 -6.60
CA ASP A 224 19.59 1.33 -5.90
C ASP A 224 19.34 -0.06 -6.51
N THR A 225 19.48 -0.19 -7.84
CA THR A 225 19.25 -1.43 -8.60
C THR A 225 20.54 -2.24 -8.73
N GLN A 226 21.69 -1.57 -8.78
CA GLN A 226 23.00 -2.21 -8.77
C GLN A 226 23.28 -2.73 -7.35
N VAL A 227 22.84 -3.97 -7.08
CA VAL A 227 23.01 -4.67 -5.80
C VAL A 227 24.46 -4.65 -5.28
N VAL A 228 25.45 -4.42 -6.14
CA VAL A 228 26.89 -4.35 -5.85
C VAL A 228 27.29 -3.10 -5.07
N THR A 229 26.54 -1.99 -5.17
CA THR A 229 26.83 -0.71 -4.50
C THR A 229 25.80 -0.31 -3.45
N ASN A 230 24.83 -1.18 -3.14
CA ASN A 230 24.16 -1.08 -1.86
C ASN A 230 25.24 -1.23 -0.78
N ILE A 231 25.33 -0.25 0.12
CA ILE A 231 26.19 -0.27 1.30
C ILE A 231 25.70 -1.40 2.23
N ARG A 232 25.92 -2.64 1.81
CA ARG A 232 25.81 -3.81 2.66
C ARG A 232 27.13 -3.86 3.38
N HIS A 233 27.15 -3.38 4.61
CA HIS A 233 28.24 -3.72 5.52
C HIS A 233 28.19 -5.23 5.70
N ILE A 234 29.04 -5.95 4.97
CA ILE A 234 29.20 -7.40 5.15
C ILE A 234 29.89 -7.55 6.49
N LEU A 235 29.12 -8.01 7.48
CA LEU A 235 29.65 -8.26 8.81
C LEU A 235 30.73 -9.32 8.73
N LYS A 236 31.84 -9.06 9.42
CA LYS A 236 32.87 -10.08 9.63
C LYS A 236 32.31 -11.16 10.56
N GLU A 237 32.92 -12.34 10.52
CA GLU A 237 32.56 -13.45 11.40
C GLU A 237 32.54 -12.97 12.88
N GLY A 238 31.36 -13.00 13.51
CA GLY A 238 31.16 -12.56 14.89
C GLY A 238 30.62 -11.13 15.08
N GLU A 239 30.53 -10.31 14.04
CA GLU A 239 29.80 -9.04 14.11
C GLU A 239 28.30 -9.29 13.88
N ALA A 240 27.42 -8.57 14.60
CA ALA A 240 25.98 -8.64 14.44
C ALA A 240 25.39 -7.27 14.03
N PHE A 241 24.34 -7.27 13.23
CA PHE A 241 23.57 -6.04 12.98
C PHE A 241 22.78 -5.69 14.25
N GLY A 242 23.13 -4.56 14.85
CA GLY A 242 22.46 -4.03 16.04
C GLY A 242 23.40 -3.89 17.24
N PRO A 243 22.96 -3.21 18.30
CA PRO A 243 23.76 -3.04 19.51
C PRO A 243 24.00 -4.40 20.19
N SER A 244 25.20 -4.57 20.75
CA SER A 244 25.61 -5.78 21.47
C SER A 244 24.86 -5.98 22.80
N SER A 245 24.22 -4.92 23.30
CA SER A 245 23.32 -4.93 24.46
C SER A 245 22.04 -4.19 24.10
N TRP A 246 20.88 -4.81 24.38
CA TRP A 246 19.54 -4.26 24.20
C TRP A 246 18.99 -3.66 25.50
#